data_AF-A0A7M3S7M5-F1
#
_entry.id   AF-A0A7M3S7M5-F1
#
_cell.length_a   1.000
_cell.length_b   1.000
_cell.length_c   1.000
_cell.angle_alpha   90.00
_cell.angle_beta   90.00
_cell.angle_gamma   90.00
#
_symmetry.space_group_name_H-M   'P 1'
#
loop_
_entity.id
_entity.type
_entity.pdbx_description
1 polymer ?
#
loop_
_entity_poly.entity_id
_entity_poly.type
_entity_poly.pdbx_seq_one_letter_code
_entity_poly.pdbx_strand_id
1 'polypeptide(L)'
;VVVQVGESRPFVEELLDELASIVSDLETHQVHTFYEAVASMLAAETDQGRKEMLLGRLMHLPNEAWKSIMSQAAQEVNILYDSRGIKEIIKIIRTNVRVCKAVGPNGFNSQMGYIFQDMLNVYAAYTQRIAQIVEQGGEIAVKSSDVRSLRSAKKETLRLLDAFIEHAAGDDMSRQLVATHFLPKMMETILTDYRNSTPTAKEAEVLSLLATCINKLRNTIVPQVPMVLEAVFECTLQMITKNFEDFPEHRVNFFKLLQAVNDFCFEALFGIPLEH
;
A
#
# COMPACT_ATOMS: atom_id res chain seq x y z
N VAL A 1 2.50 -17.65 20.73
CA VAL A 1 1.16 -17.65 21.39
C VAL A 1 1.09 -18.86 22.32
N VAL A 2 0.71 -18.68 23.59
CA VAL A 2 0.79 -19.76 24.62
C VAL A 2 -0.57 -19.93 25.30
N VAL A 3 -0.92 -21.16 25.66
CA VAL A 3 -2.11 -21.49 26.47
C VAL A 3 -1.84 -21.08 27.92
N GLN A 4 -2.71 -20.26 28.53
CA GLN A 4 -2.53 -19.90 29.94
C GLN A 4 -2.96 -21.05 30.86
N VAL A 5 -2.44 -21.04 32.10
CA VAL A 5 -2.75 -22.09 33.09
C VAL A 5 -4.24 -22.04 33.41
N GLY A 6 -4.97 -23.11 33.06
CA GLY A 6 -6.42 -23.23 33.26
C GLY A 6 -7.26 -23.06 31.99
N GLU A 7 -6.66 -22.69 30.86
CA GLU A 7 -7.35 -22.59 29.57
C GLU A 7 -7.15 -23.86 28.72
N SER A 8 -8.15 -24.19 27.89
CA SER A 8 -8.06 -25.34 26.96
C SER A 8 -7.38 -24.99 25.63
N ARG A 9 -7.30 -23.71 25.28
CA ARG A 9 -6.74 -23.20 24.02
C ARG A 9 -6.19 -21.79 24.22
N PRO A 10 -5.34 -21.26 23.33
CA PRO A 10 -4.83 -19.90 23.51
C PRO A 10 -5.93 -18.86 23.28
N PHE A 11 -5.94 -17.83 24.12
CA PHE A 11 -6.90 -16.71 24.07
C PHE A 11 -7.09 -16.07 22.69
N VAL A 12 -6.04 -16.03 21.85
CA VAL A 12 -6.16 -15.49 20.49
C VAL A 12 -7.18 -16.26 19.64
N GLU A 13 -7.36 -17.56 19.87
CA GLU A 13 -8.34 -18.35 19.13
C GLU A 13 -9.78 -18.03 19.55
N GLU A 14 -9.98 -17.66 20.82
CA GLU A 14 -11.28 -17.22 21.35
C GLU A 14 -11.63 -15.83 20.80
N LEU A 15 -10.68 -14.90 20.81
CA LEU A 15 -10.84 -13.58 20.18
C LEU A 15 -11.23 -13.68 18.71
N LEU A 16 -10.66 -14.64 17.99
CA LEU A 16 -10.97 -14.86 16.57
C LEU A 16 -12.32 -15.53 16.34
N ASP A 17 -12.80 -16.37 17.26
CA ASP A 17 -14.15 -16.95 17.20
C ASP A 17 -15.23 -15.90 17.46
N GLU A 18 -14.97 -14.98 18.39
CA GLU A 18 -15.89 -13.90 18.75
C GLU A 18 -15.71 -12.62 17.93
N LEU A 19 -14.80 -12.64 16.94
CA LEU A 19 -14.36 -11.47 16.17
C LEU A 19 -15.54 -10.63 15.66
N ALA A 20 -16.53 -11.26 15.03
CA ALA A 20 -17.68 -10.57 14.46
C ALA A 20 -18.53 -9.86 15.53
N SER A 21 -18.70 -10.49 16.69
CA SER A 21 -19.42 -9.88 17.81
C SER A 21 -18.64 -8.68 18.35
N ILE A 22 -17.34 -8.86 18.59
CA ILE A 22 -16.48 -7.81 19.17
C ILE A 22 -16.44 -6.57 18.28
N VAL A 23 -16.22 -6.74 16.97
CA VAL A 23 -16.04 -5.58 16.07
C VAL A 23 -17.35 -4.91 15.66
N SER A 24 -18.50 -5.55 15.90
CA SER A 24 -19.80 -5.01 15.49
C SER A 24 -20.20 -3.73 16.23
N ASP A 25 -19.75 -3.58 17.48
CA ASP A 25 -20.05 -2.42 18.33
C ASP A 25 -18.96 -1.33 18.26
N LEU A 26 -17.91 -1.54 17.47
CA LEU A 26 -16.75 -0.65 17.42
C LEU A 26 -16.87 0.41 16.32
N GLU A 27 -16.40 1.61 16.64
CA GLU A 27 -16.15 2.63 15.63
C GLU A 27 -14.98 2.23 14.72
N THR A 28 -14.93 2.79 13.50
CA THR A 28 -13.91 2.42 12.49
C THR A 28 -12.47 2.53 13.02
N HIS A 29 -12.15 3.57 13.78
CA HIS A 29 -10.81 3.74 14.32
C HIS A 29 -10.48 2.67 15.40
N GLN A 30 -11.47 2.26 16.20
CA GLN A 30 -11.34 1.21 17.21
C GLN A 30 -11.20 -0.15 16.55
N VAL A 31 -11.92 -0.41 15.44
CA VAL A 31 -11.72 -1.61 14.62
C VAL A 31 -10.26 -1.67 14.16
N HIS A 32 -9.70 -0.58 13.62
CA HIS A 32 -8.30 -0.56 13.18
C HIS A 32 -7.32 -0.88 14.31
N THR A 33 -7.51 -0.31 15.50
CA THR A 33 -6.69 -0.59 16.68
C THR A 33 -6.84 -2.02 17.17
N PHE A 34 -8.06 -2.57 17.15
CA PHE A 34 -8.31 -3.96 17.53
C PHE A 34 -7.57 -4.94 16.63
N TYR A 35 -7.68 -4.76 15.31
CA TYR A 35 -6.96 -5.59 14.33
C TYR A 35 -5.43 -5.49 14.50
N GLU A 36 -4.89 -4.30 14.77
CA GLU A 36 -3.47 -4.09 15.07
C GLU A 36 -3.02 -4.84 16.33
N ALA A 37 -3.83 -4.82 17.38
CA ALA A 37 -3.55 -5.49 18.65
C ALA A 37 -3.55 -7.02 18.49
N VAL A 38 -4.56 -7.59 17.82
CA VAL A 38 -4.62 -9.04 17.56
C VAL A 38 -3.48 -9.47 16.65
N ALA A 39 -3.16 -8.71 15.60
CA ALA A 39 -2.01 -9.00 14.74
C ALA A 39 -0.68 -8.99 15.50
N SER A 40 -0.52 -8.09 16.48
CA SER A 40 0.65 -8.07 17.37
C SER A 40 0.76 -9.33 18.22
N MET A 41 -0.36 -9.95 18.61
CA MET A 41 -0.36 -11.27 19.27
C MET A 41 0.11 -12.37 18.33
N LEU A 42 -0.31 -12.32 17.06
CA LEU A 42 0.13 -13.26 16.02
C LEU A 42 1.63 -13.15 15.73
N ALA A 43 2.24 -11.97 15.89
CA ALA A 43 3.69 -11.80 15.73
C ALA A 43 4.50 -12.68 16.70
N ALA A 44 3.95 -12.99 17.87
CA ALA A 44 4.54 -13.89 18.86
C ALA A 44 4.28 -15.38 18.58
N GLU A 45 3.64 -15.75 17.46
CA GLU A 45 3.53 -17.13 17.00
C GLU A 45 4.81 -17.53 16.25
N THR A 46 5.40 -18.67 16.65
CA THR A 46 6.65 -19.18 16.07
C THR A 46 6.40 -20.20 14.98
N ASP A 47 5.26 -20.91 15.03
CA ASP A 47 4.85 -21.80 13.97
C ASP A 47 4.29 -20.99 12.78
N GLN A 48 4.99 -21.03 11.65
CA GLN A 48 4.62 -20.23 10.48
C GLN A 48 3.29 -20.69 9.86
N GLY A 49 3.00 -21.99 9.85
CA GLY A 49 1.75 -22.52 9.31
C GLY A 49 0.55 -22.13 10.19
N ARG A 50 0.73 -22.18 11.51
CA ARG A 50 -0.29 -21.71 12.46
C ARG A 50 -0.49 -20.20 12.37
N LYS A 51 0.59 -19.42 12.26
CA LYS A 51 0.50 -17.96 12.07
C LYS A 51 -0.30 -17.61 10.83
N GLU A 52 -0.06 -18.30 9.71
CA GLU A 52 -0.80 -18.12 8.47
C GLU A 52 -2.29 -18.46 8.64
N MET A 53 -2.62 -19.57 9.30
CA MET A 53 -4.01 -19.94 9.62
C MET A 53 -4.70 -18.88 10.48
N LEU A 54 -4.05 -18.40 11.55
CA LEU A 54 -4.59 -17.38 12.43
C LEU A 54 -4.78 -16.04 11.70
N LEU A 55 -3.84 -15.68 10.82
CA LEU A 55 -3.98 -14.48 9.99
C LEU A 55 -5.18 -14.59 9.04
N GLY A 56 -5.38 -15.77 8.42
CA GLY A 56 -6.55 -16.03 7.58
C GLY A 56 -7.86 -15.87 8.34
N ARG A 57 -7.93 -16.35 9.59
CA ARG A 57 -9.09 -16.14 10.48
C ARG A 57 -9.29 -14.66 10.83
N LEU A 58 -8.22 -13.95 11.19
CA LEU A 58 -8.28 -12.52 11.51
C LEU A 58 -8.82 -11.71 10.33
N MET A 59 -8.32 -11.97 9.13
CA MET A 59 -8.65 -11.23 7.92
C MET A 59 -9.95 -11.67 7.24
N HIS A 60 -10.67 -12.65 7.79
CA HIS A 60 -11.89 -13.19 7.20
C HIS A 60 -12.93 -12.12 6.87
N LEU A 61 -13.34 -11.30 7.85
CA LEU A 61 -14.39 -10.28 7.63
C LEU A 61 -13.98 -9.20 6.62
N PRO A 62 -12.77 -8.59 6.69
CA PRO A 62 -12.30 -7.68 5.66
C PRO A 62 -12.22 -8.33 4.27
N ASN A 63 -11.83 -9.60 4.19
CA ASN A 63 -11.71 -10.33 2.93
C ASN A 63 -13.08 -10.63 2.32
N GLU A 64 -14.08 -11.00 3.12
CA GLU A 64 -15.45 -11.16 2.63
C GLU A 64 -16.03 -9.84 2.11
N ALA A 65 -15.84 -8.75 2.84
CA ALA A 65 -16.27 -7.42 2.41
C ALA A 65 -15.57 -7.01 1.11
N TRP A 66 -14.24 -7.19 1.03
CA TRP A 66 -13.44 -6.93 -0.17
C TRP A 66 -13.95 -7.74 -1.36
N LYS A 67 -14.10 -9.06 -1.20
CA LYS A 67 -14.58 -9.97 -2.24
C LYS A 67 -15.98 -9.58 -2.72
N SER A 68 -16.86 -9.18 -1.81
CA SER A 68 -18.20 -8.71 -2.17
C SER A 68 -18.15 -7.45 -3.05
N ILE A 69 -17.33 -6.46 -2.68
CA ILE A 69 -17.16 -5.24 -3.48
C ILE A 69 -16.55 -5.57 -4.84
N MET A 70 -15.50 -6.40 -4.90
CA MET A 70 -14.85 -6.76 -6.17
C MET A 70 -15.80 -7.56 -7.09
N SER A 71 -16.59 -8.47 -6.52
CA SER A 71 -17.59 -9.23 -7.28
C SER A 71 -18.68 -8.33 -7.87
N GLN A 72 -19.10 -7.31 -7.12
CA GLN A 72 -20.07 -6.34 -7.61
C GLN A 72 -19.46 -5.41 -8.66
N ALA A 73 -18.24 -4.94 -8.44
CA ALA A 73 -17.49 -4.09 -9.38
C ALA A 73 -17.20 -4.78 -10.72
N ALA A 74 -17.06 -6.11 -10.72
CA ALA A 74 -16.91 -6.90 -11.95
C ALA A 74 -18.16 -6.85 -12.85
N GLN A 75 -19.34 -6.58 -12.28
CA GLN A 75 -20.57 -6.37 -13.05
C GLN A 75 -20.84 -4.88 -13.31
N GLU A 76 -20.57 -4.02 -12.31
CA GLU A 76 -20.78 -2.59 -12.41
C GLU A 76 -19.63 -1.81 -11.75
N VAL A 77 -18.73 -1.27 -12.59
CA VAL A 77 -17.54 -0.53 -12.12
C VAL A 77 -17.89 0.73 -11.31
N ASN A 78 -19.08 1.30 -11.50
CA ASN A 78 -19.52 2.52 -10.80
C ASN A 78 -19.59 2.34 -9.28
N ILE A 79 -19.71 1.10 -8.80
CA ILE A 79 -19.68 0.78 -7.37
C ILE A 79 -18.34 1.17 -6.74
N LEU A 80 -17.25 1.15 -7.50
CA LEU A 80 -15.95 1.62 -7.02
C LEU A 80 -15.92 3.14 -6.81
N TYR A 81 -16.79 3.89 -7.49
CA TYR A 81 -16.77 5.36 -7.51
C TYR A 81 -17.80 5.99 -6.57
N ASP A 82 -18.70 5.19 -5.98
CA ASP A 82 -19.68 5.71 -5.04
C ASP A 82 -19.04 6.01 -3.67
N SER A 83 -19.59 6.99 -2.94
CA SER A 83 -18.99 7.44 -1.68
C SER A 83 -18.92 6.33 -0.63
N ARG A 84 -19.85 5.36 -0.66
CA ARG A 84 -19.91 4.26 0.31
C ARG A 84 -18.84 3.22 0.03
N GLY A 85 -18.72 2.78 -1.21
CA GLY A 85 -17.71 1.84 -1.69
C GLY A 85 -16.31 2.38 -1.49
N ILE A 86 -16.05 3.65 -1.82
CA ILE A 86 -14.74 4.27 -1.56
C ILE A 86 -14.41 4.26 -0.06
N LYS A 87 -15.36 4.61 0.81
CA LYS A 87 -15.15 4.59 2.28
C LYS A 87 -14.88 3.18 2.79
N GLU A 88 -15.60 2.18 2.28
CA GLU A 88 -15.42 0.79 2.69
C GLU A 88 -14.06 0.25 2.22
N ILE A 89 -13.64 0.55 0.99
CA ILE A 89 -12.32 0.23 0.45
C ILE A 89 -11.22 0.88 1.31
N ILE A 90 -11.34 2.16 1.64
CA ILE A 90 -10.39 2.86 2.53
C ILE A 90 -10.32 2.16 3.89
N LYS A 91 -11.48 1.79 4.46
CA LYS A 91 -11.56 1.10 5.75
C LYS A 91 -10.80 -0.22 5.71
N ILE A 92 -11.06 -1.05 4.69
CA ILE A 92 -10.43 -2.36 4.50
C ILE A 92 -8.92 -2.22 4.31
N ILE A 93 -8.47 -1.30 3.44
CA ILE A 93 -7.04 -1.11 3.18
C ILE A 93 -6.33 -0.61 4.45
N ARG A 94 -6.93 0.32 5.21
CA ARG A 94 -6.36 0.76 6.50
C ARG A 94 -6.24 -0.38 7.52
N THR A 95 -7.25 -1.26 7.60
CA THR A 95 -7.15 -2.47 8.43
C THR A 95 -5.96 -3.32 7.99
N ASN A 96 -5.79 -3.53 6.68
CA ASN A 96 -4.65 -4.27 6.14
C ASN A 96 -3.30 -3.58 6.45
N VAL A 97 -3.21 -2.24 6.38
CA VAL A 97 -1.99 -1.50 6.76
C VAL A 97 -1.62 -1.77 8.22
N ARG A 98 -2.61 -1.72 9.11
CA ARG A 98 -2.43 -1.94 10.56
C ARG A 98 -1.96 -3.36 10.86
N VAL A 99 -2.62 -4.34 10.27
CA VAL A 99 -2.24 -5.76 10.41
C VAL A 99 -0.87 -6.03 9.82
N CYS A 100 -0.57 -5.48 8.64
CA CYS A 100 0.71 -5.67 7.95
C CYS A 100 1.89 -5.19 8.82
N LYS A 101 1.77 -4.03 9.47
CA LYS A 101 2.80 -3.49 10.36
C LYS A 101 2.97 -4.32 11.64
N ALA A 102 1.88 -4.90 12.14
CA ALA A 102 1.84 -5.54 13.45
C ALA A 102 2.17 -7.05 13.43
N VAL A 103 1.85 -7.77 12.35
CA VAL A 103 1.98 -9.24 12.27
C VAL A 103 3.45 -9.72 12.21
N GLY A 104 4.38 -8.80 12.04
CA GLY A 104 5.82 -9.06 12.01
C GLY A 104 6.36 -9.46 10.64
N PRO A 105 7.68 -9.71 10.54
CA PRO A 105 8.36 -9.95 9.26
C PRO A 105 7.77 -11.14 8.51
N ASN A 106 7.55 -10.97 7.21
CA ASN A 106 7.03 -11.99 6.28
C ASN A 106 5.64 -12.56 6.65
N GLY A 107 5.04 -12.16 7.78
CA GLY A 107 3.78 -12.71 8.28
C GLY A 107 2.57 -12.34 7.41
N PHE A 108 2.68 -11.23 6.65
CA PHE A 108 1.59 -10.70 5.83
C PHE A 108 1.56 -11.23 4.39
N ASN A 109 2.51 -12.09 3.98
CA ASN A 109 2.70 -12.47 2.58
C ASN A 109 1.47 -13.13 1.94
N SER A 110 0.79 -14.03 2.66
CA SER A 110 -0.41 -14.72 2.17
C SER A 110 -1.58 -13.75 1.96
N GLN A 111 -1.80 -12.85 2.92
CA GLN A 111 -2.83 -11.81 2.83
C GLN A 111 -2.53 -10.82 1.70
N MET A 112 -1.27 -10.40 1.54
CA MET A 112 -0.88 -9.54 0.41
C MET A 112 -1.17 -10.25 -0.92
N GLY A 113 -0.73 -11.51 -1.08
CA GLY A 113 -0.99 -12.30 -2.27
C GLY A 113 -2.48 -12.40 -2.62
N TYR A 114 -3.36 -12.47 -1.62
CA TYR A 114 -4.81 -12.52 -1.80
C TYR A 114 -5.39 -11.23 -2.40
N ILE A 115 -5.01 -10.06 -1.90
CA ILE A 115 -5.62 -8.78 -2.31
C ILE A 115 -4.87 -8.03 -3.42
N PHE A 116 -3.61 -8.39 -3.69
CA PHE A 116 -2.67 -7.57 -4.44
C PHE A 116 -3.17 -7.14 -5.83
N GLN A 117 -3.63 -8.10 -6.64
CA GLN A 117 -4.00 -7.82 -8.03
C GLN A 117 -5.25 -6.93 -8.10
N ASP A 118 -6.28 -7.24 -7.31
CA ASP A 118 -7.50 -6.43 -7.24
C ASP A 118 -7.21 -5.04 -6.71
N MET A 119 -6.34 -4.93 -5.69
CA MET A 119 -5.94 -3.65 -5.12
C MET A 119 -5.25 -2.75 -6.15
N LEU A 120 -4.38 -3.29 -7.01
CA LEU A 120 -3.77 -2.53 -8.11
C LEU A 120 -4.81 -2.15 -9.18
N ASN A 121 -5.77 -3.03 -9.49
CA ASN A 121 -6.84 -2.72 -10.44
C ASN A 121 -7.73 -1.57 -9.93
N VAL A 122 -8.07 -1.56 -8.64
CA VAL A 122 -8.81 -0.46 -7.99
C VAL A 122 -8.00 0.83 -8.03
N TYR A 123 -6.70 0.78 -7.74
CA TYR A 123 -5.80 1.93 -7.84
C TYR A 123 -5.82 2.53 -9.26
N ALA A 124 -5.69 1.69 -10.29
CA ALA A 124 -5.72 2.11 -11.69
C ALA A 124 -7.09 2.70 -12.09
N ALA A 125 -8.19 2.07 -11.66
CA ALA A 125 -9.54 2.58 -11.91
C ALA A 125 -9.75 3.97 -11.28
N TYR A 126 -9.20 4.21 -10.09
CA TYR A 126 -9.23 5.52 -9.44
C TYR A 126 -8.37 6.56 -10.14
N THR A 127 -7.19 6.19 -10.62
CA THR A 127 -6.37 7.05 -11.48
C THR A 127 -7.15 7.51 -12.71
N GLN A 128 -7.75 6.58 -13.45
CA GLN A 128 -8.51 6.91 -14.66
C GLN A 128 -9.71 7.80 -14.33
N ARG A 129 -10.43 7.51 -13.24
CA ARG A 129 -11.57 8.32 -12.82
C ARG A 129 -11.17 9.74 -12.43
N ILE A 130 -10.06 9.90 -11.70
CA ILE A 130 -9.52 11.23 -11.36
C ILE A 130 -9.16 11.99 -12.63
N ALA A 131 -8.46 11.35 -13.58
CA ALA A 131 -8.07 11.99 -14.84
C ALA A 131 -9.29 12.50 -15.62
N GLN A 132 -10.35 11.69 -15.74
CA GLN A 132 -11.60 12.10 -16.40
C GLN A 132 -12.26 13.32 -15.73
N ILE A 133 -12.29 13.35 -14.40
CA ILE A 133 -12.89 14.46 -13.65
C ILE A 133 -12.07 15.74 -13.84
N VAL A 134 -10.74 15.63 -13.85
CA VAL A 134 -9.84 16.78 -14.05
C VAL A 134 -9.88 17.28 -15.50
N GLU A 135 -10.00 16.39 -16.48
CA GLU A 135 -10.16 16.76 -17.88
C GLU A 135 -11.44 17.58 -18.13
N GLN A 136 -12.53 17.20 -17.47
CA GLN A 136 -13.83 17.89 -17.60
C GLN A 136 -13.93 19.16 -16.76
N GLY A 137 -13.40 19.15 -15.53
CA GLY A 137 -13.56 20.22 -14.55
C GLY A 137 -12.34 21.14 -14.40
N GLY A 138 -11.26 20.90 -15.13
CA GLY A 138 -9.98 21.59 -14.98
C GLY A 138 -9.27 21.28 -13.66
N GLU A 139 -8.15 21.97 -13.40
CA GLU A 139 -7.32 21.72 -12.20
C GLU A 139 -8.07 21.92 -10.88
N ILE A 140 -9.09 22.80 -10.85
CA ILE A 140 -9.87 23.04 -9.63
C ILE A 140 -10.65 21.80 -9.18
N ALA A 141 -10.96 20.88 -10.09
CA ALA A 141 -11.68 19.64 -9.80
C ALA A 141 -10.89 18.72 -8.85
N VAL A 142 -9.56 18.85 -8.80
CA VAL A 142 -8.70 18.12 -7.83
C VAL A 142 -9.09 18.40 -6.38
N LYS A 143 -9.69 19.57 -6.11
CA LYS A 143 -10.12 19.99 -4.77
C LYS A 143 -11.53 19.50 -4.41
N SER A 144 -12.25 18.85 -5.34
CA SER A 144 -13.59 18.31 -5.09
C SER A 144 -13.59 17.20 -4.02
N SER A 145 -14.73 17.00 -3.34
CA SER A 145 -14.91 15.88 -2.40
C SER A 145 -14.62 14.53 -3.03
N ASP A 146 -15.01 14.37 -4.29
CA ASP A 146 -15.00 13.10 -4.98
C ASP A 146 -13.56 12.72 -5.34
N VAL A 147 -12.81 13.65 -5.95
CA VAL A 147 -11.38 13.44 -6.23
C VAL A 147 -10.60 13.23 -4.93
N ARG A 148 -10.86 14.01 -3.87
CA ARG A 148 -10.18 13.80 -2.57
C ARG A 148 -10.43 12.41 -1.99
N SER A 149 -11.64 11.87 -2.14
CA SER A 149 -11.98 10.53 -1.63
C SER A 149 -11.24 9.44 -2.42
N LEU A 150 -11.23 9.53 -3.76
CA LEU A 150 -10.47 8.62 -4.63
C LEU A 150 -8.96 8.67 -4.34
N ARG A 151 -8.42 9.88 -4.19
CA ARG A 151 -7.02 10.11 -3.80
C ARG A 151 -6.70 9.51 -2.43
N SER A 152 -7.61 9.66 -1.45
CA SER A 152 -7.43 9.05 -0.14
C SER A 152 -7.32 7.53 -0.23
N ALA A 153 -8.12 6.87 -1.08
CA ALA A 153 -8.01 5.44 -1.28
C ALA A 153 -6.68 5.06 -1.95
N LYS A 154 -6.26 5.78 -3.00
CA LYS A 154 -4.93 5.60 -3.63
C LYS A 154 -3.79 5.72 -2.61
N LYS A 155 -3.83 6.73 -1.75
CA LYS A 155 -2.82 6.94 -0.69
C LYS A 155 -2.75 5.77 0.29
N GLU A 156 -3.90 5.21 0.69
CA GLU A 156 -3.89 4.03 1.56
C GLU A 156 -3.34 2.78 0.86
N THR A 157 -3.61 2.59 -0.44
CA THR A 157 -2.98 1.53 -1.23
C THR A 157 -1.45 1.67 -1.22
N LEU A 158 -0.94 2.88 -1.47
CA LEU A 158 0.51 3.15 -1.44
C LEU A 158 1.11 2.89 -0.06
N ARG A 159 0.41 3.26 1.01
CA ARG A 159 0.84 3.00 2.40
C ARG A 159 0.85 1.51 2.74
N LEU A 160 -0.07 0.73 2.20
CA LEU A 160 -0.10 -0.72 2.38
C LEU A 160 1.05 -1.39 1.64
N LEU A 161 1.31 -0.97 0.40
CA LEU A 161 2.49 -1.43 -0.35
C LEU A 161 3.78 -1.06 0.39
N ASP A 162 3.89 0.17 0.89
CA ASP A 162 5.07 0.64 1.63
C ASP A 162 5.30 -0.19 2.90
N ALA A 163 4.26 -0.38 3.71
CA ALA A 163 4.31 -1.24 4.90
C ALA A 163 4.67 -2.70 4.55
N PHE A 164 4.12 -3.24 3.47
CA PHE A 164 4.42 -4.59 3.05
C PHE A 164 5.89 -4.75 2.67
N ILE A 165 6.43 -3.85 1.83
CA ILE A 165 7.84 -3.91 1.43
C ILE A 165 8.76 -3.73 2.65
N GLU A 166 8.40 -2.84 3.58
CA GLU A 166 9.14 -2.60 4.82
C GLU A 166 9.31 -3.88 5.66
N HIS A 167 8.28 -4.73 5.70
CA HIS A 167 8.20 -5.93 6.55
C HIS A 167 8.40 -7.27 5.82
N ALA A 168 8.26 -7.34 4.50
CA ALA A 168 8.41 -8.56 3.70
C ALA A 168 9.83 -8.77 3.15
N ALA A 169 10.72 -7.79 3.27
CA ALA A 169 12.09 -7.85 2.75
C ALA A 169 13.13 -8.15 3.86
N GLY A 170 12.79 -9.02 4.80
CA GLY A 170 13.60 -9.31 6.00
C GLY A 170 14.89 -10.11 5.74
N ASP A 171 14.89 -10.92 4.68
CA ASP A 171 15.98 -11.80 4.27
C ASP A 171 16.08 -11.87 2.74
N ASP A 172 17.15 -12.46 2.22
CA ASP A 172 17.43 -12.47 0.77
C ASP A 172 16.39 -13.24 -0.05
N MET A 173 15.85 -14.34 0.49
CA MET A 173 14.79 -15.12 -0.18
C MET A 173 13.51 -14.28 -0.30
N SER A 174 13.13 -13.59 0.77
CA SER A 174 11.92 -12.78 0.82
C SER A 174 12.06 -11.51 -0.03
N ARG A 175 13.26 -10.91 -0.10
CA ARG A 175 13.57 -9.84 -1.08
C ARG A 175 13.39 -10.33 -2.52
N GLN A 176 13.90 -11.51 -2.83
CA GLN A 176 13.76 -12.08 -4.18
C GLN A 176 12.29 -12.37 -4.52
N LEU A 177 11.50 -12.87 -3.57
CA LEU A 177 10.07 -13.08 -3.72
C LEU A 177 9.36 -11.76 -4.07
N VAL A 178 9.62 -10.70 -3.30
CA VAL A 178 9.06 -9.36 -3.54
C VAL A 178 9.44 -8.84 -4.93
N ALA A 179 10.73 -8.91 -5.27
CA ALA A 179 11.25 -8.42 -6.54
C ALA A 179 10.70 -9.18 -7.75
N THR A 180 10.42 -10.48 -7.61
CA THR A 180 9.96 -11.32 -8.71
C THR A 180 8.45 -11.24 -8.90
N HIS A 181 7.67 -11.25 -7.82
CA HIS A 181 6.22 -11.43 -7.90
C HIS A 181 5.41 -10.14 -7.76
N PHE A 182 5.91 -9.17 -6.99
CA PHE A 182 5.15 -7.97 -6.64
C PHE A 182 5.69 -6.73 -7.35
N LEU A 183 7.01 -6.55 -7.36
CA LEU A 183 7.67 -5.35 -7.85
C LEU A 183 7.31 -5.00 -9.31
N PRO A 184 7.29 -5.94 -10.29
CA PRO A 184 7.08 -5.57 -11.70
C PRO A 184 5.70 -4.95 -11.93
N LYS A 185 4.63 -5.61 -11.46
CA LYS A 185 3.24 -5.15 -11.59
C LYS A 185 2.99 -3.85 -10.84
N MET A 186 3.58 -3.73 -9.65
CA MET A 186 3.50 -2.52 -8.84
C MET A 186 4.16 -1.34 -9.56
N MET A 187 5.37 -1.51 -10.10
CA MET A 187 6.10 -0.46 -10.79
C MET A 187 5.39 -0.03 -12.07
N GLU A 188 4.93 -0.98 -12.89
CA GLU A 188 4.16 -0.69 -14.11
C GLU A 188 2.95 0.20 -13.81
N THR A 189 2.17 -0.15 -12.79
CA THR A 189 0.95 0.59 -12.46
C THR A 189 1.27 1.98 -11.87
N ILE A 190 2.19 2.03 -10.90
CA ILE A 190 2.42 3.24 -10.09
C ILE A 190 3.26 4.27 -10.83
N LEU A 191 4.30 3.85 -11.57
CA LEU A 191 5.17 4.77 -12.28
C LEU A 191 4.43 5.45 -13.44
N THR A 192 3.63 4.69 -14.19
CA THR A 192 2.81 5.24 -15.28
C THR A 192 1.77 6.23 -14.75
N ASP A 193 1.09 5.89 -13.65
CA ASP A 193 0.16 6.80 -12.98
C ASP A 193 0.84 8.09 -12.52
N TYR A 194 1.98 7.97 -11.83
CA TYR A 194 2.71 9.12 -11.32
C TYR A 194 3.17 10.02 -12.45
N ARG A 195 3.80 9.47 -13.51
CA ARG A 195 4.30 10.23 -14.67
C ARG A 195 3.17 11.01 -15.36
N ASN A 196 2.03 10.37 -15.60
CA ASN A 196 0.93 10.94 -16.39
C ASN A 196 -0.01 11.84 -15.59
N SER A 197 0.04 11.81 -14.26
CA SER A 197 -0.78 12.67 -13.42
C SER A 197 -0.31 14.13 -13.46
N THR A 198 -1.26 15.08 -13.46
CA THR A 198 -0.99 16.52 -13.31
C THR A 198 -0.28 16.80 -11.98
N PRO A 199 0.57 17.83 -11.87
CA PRO A 199 1.31 18.16 -10.63
C PRO A 199 0.48 18.14 -9.35
N THR A 200 -0.73 18.72 -9.38
CA THR A 200 -1.63 18.81 -8.22
C THR A 200 -2.30 17.47 -7.85
N ALA A 201 -2.31 16.50 -8.76
CA ALA A 201 -2.88 15.17 -8.58
C ALA A 201 -1.82 14.09 -8.28
N LYS A 202 -0.52 14.36 -8.45
CA LYS A 202 0.56 13.43 -8.11
C LYS A 202 0.59 13.16 -6.60
N GLU A 203 0.68 11.90 -6.21
CA GLU A 203 0.76 11.51 -4.80
C GLU A 203 2.21 11.42 -4.32
N ALA A 204 2.55 12.17 -3.28
CA ALA A 204 3.90 12.19 -2.71
C ALA A 204 4.30 10.84 -2.09
N GLU A 205 3.31 10.03 -1.67
CA GLU A 205 3.50 8.68 -1.13
C GLU A 205 4.15 7.73 -2.14
N VAL A 206 4.04 7.98 -3.46
CA VAL A 206 4.75 7.20 -4.49
C VAL A 206 6.26 7.31 -4.29
N LEU A 207 6.79 8.51 -4.08
CA LEU A 207 8.22 8.73 -3.87
C LEU A 207 8.71 8.07 -2.57
N SER A 208 7.89 8.09 -1.52
CA SER A 208 8.18 7.39 -0.27
C SER A 208 8.27 5.87 -0.47
N LEU A 209 7.29 5.29 -1.16
CA LEU A 209 7.26 3.85 -1.49
C LEU A 209 8.50 3.46 -2.31
N LEU A 210 8.88 4.26 -3.30
CA LEU A 210 10.08 4.01 -4.11
C LEU A 210 11.36 4.04 -3.26
N ALA A 211 11.46 4.98 -2.33
CA ALA A 211 12.59 5.03 -1.39
C ALA A 211 12.63 3.76 -0.50
N THR A 212 11.48 3.34 0.03
CA THR A 212 11.35 2.10 0.81
C THR A 212 11.77 0.87 0.00
N CYS A 213 11.31 0.75 -1.25
CA CYS A 213 11.71 -0.31 -2.17
C CYS A 213 13.24 -0.36 -2.33
N ILE A 214 13.90 0.79 -2.52
CA ILE A 214 15.36 0.83 -2.68
C ILE A 214 16.09 0.45 -1.39
N ASN A 215 15.68 1.02 -0.25
CA ASN A 215 16.29 0.71 1.05
C ASN A 215 16.19 -0.78 1.42
N LYS A 216 15.09 -1.43 1.04
CA LYS A 216 14.77 -2.80 1.43
C LYS A 216 15.24 -3.85 0.44
N LEU A 217 15.14 -3.58 -0.86
CA LEU A 217 15.52 -4.53 -1.91
C LEU A 217 17.00 -4.37 -2.33
N ARG A 218 17.59 -3.18 -2.13
CA ARG A 218 19.02 -2.91 -2.37
C ARG A 218 19.47 -3.39 -3.76
N ASN A 219 20.51 -4.22 -3.84
CA ASN A 219 21.06 -4.75 -5.07
C ASN A 219 20.02 -5.45 -5.96
N THR A 220 18.95 -6.00 -5.38
CA THR A 220 17.89 -6.68 -6.13
C THR A 220 17.07 -5.73 -7.00
N ILE A 221 16.92 -4.46 -6.61
CA ILE A 221 16.15 -3.46 -7.38
C ILE A 221 17.00 -2.64 -8.37
N VAL A 222 18.34 -2.76 -8.32
CA VAL A 222 19.26 -1.97 -9.17
C VAL A 222 18.85 -1.95 -10.66
N PRO A 223 18.47 -3.08 -11.29
CA PRO A 223 18.06 -3.08 -12.70
C PRO A 223 16.82 -2.22 -13.00
N GLN A 224 15.96 -1.96 -12.02
CA GLN A 224 14.73 -1.18 -12.17
C GLN A 224 14.92 0.31 -11.86
N VAL A 225 16.02 0.69 -11.19
CA VAL A 225 16.27 2.08 -10.77
C VAL A 225 16.26 3.07 -11.93
N PRO A 226 16.86 2.79 -13.12
CA PRO A 226 16.81 3.73 -14.25
C PRO A 226 15.37 4.07 -14.67
N MET A 227 14.50 3.07 -14.79
CA MET A 227 13.07 3.26 -15.13
C MET A 227 12.32 4.04 -14.04
N VAL A 228 12.64 3.79 -12.75
CA VAL A 228 12.08 4.55 -11.63
C VAL A 228 12.44 6.03 -11.77
N LEU A 229 13.71 6.35 -11.99
CA LEU A 229 14.18 7.73 -12.11
C LEU A 229 13.62 8.42 -13.36
N GLU A 230 13.56 7.74 -14.50
CA GLU A 230 12.92 8.28 -15.72
C GLU A 230 11.46 8.70 -15.46
N ALA A 231 10.71 7.90 -14.71
CA ALA A 231 9.30 8.17 -14.46
C ALA A 231 9.05 9.34 -13.49
N VAL A 232 9.93 9.54 -12.49
CA VAL A 232 9.65 10.45 -11.37
C VAL A 232 10.58 11.64 -11.26
N PHE A 233 11.79 11.60 -11.83
CA PHE A 233 12.82 12.59 -11.54
C PHE A 233 12.47 13.98 -12.08
N GLU A 234 12.39 14.12 -13.41
CA GLU A 234 12.19 15.41 -14.06
C GLU A 234 10.86 16.05 -13.66
N CYS A 235 9.77 15.27 -13.75
CA CYS A 235 8.43 15.79 -13.46
C CYS A 235 8.26 16.22 -11.99
N THR A 236 8.98 15.61 -11.04
CA THR A 236 8.98 16.04 -9.64
C THR A 236 9.89 17.24 -9.43
N LEU A 237 11.07 17.27 -10.06
CA LEU A 237 12.01 18.37 -9.95
C LEU A 237 11.37 19.69 -10.42
N GLN A 238 10.66 19.65 -11.56
CA GLN A 238 9.90 20.79 -12.09
C GLN A 238 8.79 21.27 -11.14
N MET A 239 8.26 20.41 -10.25
CA MET A 239 7.28 20.83 -9.25
C MET A 239 7.93 21.58 -8.09
N ILE A 240 9.02 21.04 -7.56
CA ILE A 240 9.61 21.51 -6.29
C ILE A 240 10.59 22.68 -6.45
N THR A 241 10.99 23.01 -7.69
CA THR A 241 11.94 24.09 -8.00
C THR A 241 11.29 25.40 -8.41
N LYS A 242 9.98 25.41 -8.72
CA LYS A 242 9.24 26.64 -9.07
C LYS A 242 9.21 27.63 -7.91
N ASN A 243 9.03 27.13 -6.69
CA ASN A 243 9.15 27.90 -5.45
C ASN A 243 9.47 26.96 -4.28
N PHE A 244 9.82 27.54 -3.13
CA PHE A 244 10.23 26.80 -1.93
C PHE A 244 9.08 26.49 -0.95
N GLU A 245 7.82 26.80 -1.30
CA GLU A 245 6.67 26.66 -0.39
C GLU A 245 5.72 25.54 -0.83
N ASP A 246 5.52 25.38 -2.13
CA ASP A 246 4.63 24.37 -2.70
C ASP A 246 5.24 22.96 -2.62
N PHE A 247 4.34 21.96 -2.61
CA PHE A 247 4.67 20.54 -2.63
C PHE A 247 5.71 20.09 -1.57
N PRO A 248 5.54 20.46 -0.28
CA PRO A 248 6.53 20.14 0.75
C PRO A 248 6.71 18.63 0.94
N GLU A 249 5.64 17.85 0.85
CA GLU A 249 5.68 16.37 0.94
C GLU A 249 6.48 15.76 -0.22
N HIS A 250 6.26 16.22 -1.45
CA HIS A 250 7.02 15.78 -2.62
C HIS A 250 8.50 16.13 -2.47
N ARG A 251 8.82 17.34 -1.98
CA ARG A 251 10.21 17.76 -1.76
C ARG A 251 10.93 16.83 -0.78
N VAL A 252 10.33 16.58 0.38
CA VAL A 252 10.91 15.68 1.40
C VAL A 252 11.09 14.28 0.84
N ASN A 253 10.07 13.71 0.21
CA ASN A 253 10.13 12.33 -0.27
C ASN A 253 11.02 12.17 -1.51
N PHE A 254 11.15 13.20 -2.34
CA PHE A 254 12.07 13.22 -3.46
C PHE A 254 13.53 13.11 -2.98
N PHE A 255 13.92 13.90 -1.98
CA PHE A 255 15.28 13.82 -1.44
C PHE A 255 15.52 12.50 -0.68
N LYS A 256 14.52 11.94 0.00
CA LYS A 256 14.61 10.59 0.57
C LYS A 256 14.86 9.53 -0.51
N LEU A 257 14.19 9.63 -1.66
CA LEU A 257 14.40 8.74 -2.78
C LEU A 257 15.83 8.86 -3.33
N LEU A 258 16.32 10.08 -3.57
CA LEU A 258 17.69 10.28 -4.05
C LEU A 258 18.74 9.79 -3.06
N GLN A 259 18.52 10.00 -1.76
CA GLN A 259 19.37 9.46 -0.72
C GLN A 259 19.40 7.92 -0.77
N ALA A 260 18.23 7.27 -0.86
CA ALA A 260 18.16 5.81 -0.95
C ALA A 260 18.89 5.27 -2.18
N VAL A 261 18.74 5.93 -3.35
CA VAL A 261 19.47 5.57 -4.57
C VAL A 261 20.97 5.70 -4.35
N ASN A 262 21.44 6.81 -3.79
CA ASN A 262 22.86 7.04 -3.52
C ASN A 262 23.44 5.99 -2.56
N ASP A 263 22.71 5.64 -1.51
CA ASP A 263 23.22 4.78 -0.44
C ASP A 263 23.20 3.30 -0.81
N PHE A 264 22.24 2.84 -1.64
CA PHE A 264 22.02 1.42 -1.91
C PHE A 264 22.08 1.02 -3.39
N CYS A 265 22.04 1.97 -4.32
CA CYS A 265 22.00 1.73 -5.76
C CYS A 265 22.88 2.72 -6.53
N PHE A 266 24.02 3.13 -5.96
CA PHE A 266 24.89 4.16 -6.53
C PHE A 266 25.26 3.90 -8.00
N GLU A 267 25.52 2.63 -8.35
CA GLU A 267 25.87 2.24 -9.72
C GLU A 267 24.79 2.60 -10.75
N ALA A 268 23.52 2.57 -10.35
CA ALA A 268 22.40 2.92 -11.23
C ALA A 268 22.40 4.40 -11.63
N LEU A 269 23.05 5.28 -10.86
CA LEU A 269 23.19 6.70 -11.22
C LEU A 269 24.03 6.89 -12.49
N PHE A 270 24.97 5.98 -12.78
CA PHE A 270 25.74 6.03 -14.02
C PHE A 270 24.97 5.52 -15.24
N GLY A 271 23.84 4.82 -15.01
CA GLY A 271 22.95 4.33 -16.06
C GLY A 271 21.89 5.35 -16.49
N ILE A 272 21.82 6.51 -15.84
CA ILE A 272 20.92 7.60 -16.25
C ILE A 272 21.53 8.25 -17.50
N PRO A 273 20.80 8.37 -18.61
CA PRO A 273 21.27 9.10 -19.78
C PRO A 273 21.72 10.51 -19.37
N LEU A 274 22.85 10.97 -19.91
CA LEU A 274 23.47 12.27 -19.57
C LEU A 274 22.66 13.51 -19.99
N GLU A 275 21.41 13.35 -20.45
CA GLU A 275 20.64 14.42 -21.06
C GLU A 275 19.17 14.38 -20.64
N HIS A 276 18.76 15.39 -19.87
CA HIS A 276 17.51 16.16 -20.06
C HIS A 276 17.79 17.62 -19.69
#